data_AF-A0A9Q8UVL3-F1
#
_entry.id   AF-A0A9Q8UVL3-F1
#
_cell.length_a   1.000
_cell.length_b   1.000
_cell.length_c   1.000
_cell.angle_alpha   90.00
_cell.angle_beta   90.00
_cell.angle_gamma   90.00
#
_symmetry.space_group_name_H-M   'P 1'
#
loop_
_entity.id
_entity.type
_entity.pdbx_description
1 polymer ?
#
loop_
_entity_poly.entity_id
_entity_poly.type
_entity_poly.pdbx_seq_one_letter_code
_entity_poly.pdbx_strand_id
1 'polypeptide(L)'
;MGDPAFKNDQLDAVQAFSTGPRNCIGKNLAQHEMRLILATLLLHFDVELCEETFDWSDQVAYLNFIKKPLMVKLTPVREIGCCISTCSNLDTCPTESNLMEEVVKSRSSRRR
;
A
#
# COMPACT_ATOMS: atom_id res chain seq x y z
N MET A 1 -12.51 2.59 -15.40
CA MET A 1 -13.95 2.75 -15.13
C MET A 1 -14.47 3.88 -16.00
N GLY A 2 -15.07 3.57 -17.14
CA GLY A 2 -15.55 4.56 -18.11
C GLY A 2 -16.14 3.93 -19.36
N ASP A 3 -16.50 2.66 -19.29
CA ASP A 3 -17.18 1.97 -20.38
C ASP A 3 -18.61 2.54 -20.49
N PRO A 4 -19.04 2.99 -21.69
CA PRO A 4 -20.39 3.53 -21.89
C PRO A 4 -21.51 2.58 -21.43
N ALA A 5 -21.26 1.27 -21.35
CA ALA A 5 -22.22 0.28 -20.86
C ALA A 5 -22.68 0.53 -19.41
N PHE A 6 -21.84 1.14 -18.56
CA PHE A 6 -22.11 1.32 -17.13
C PHE A 6 -22.39 2.78 -16.75
N LYS A 7 -22.71 3.65 -17.72
CA LYS A 7 -22.93 5.09 -17.48
C LYS A 7 -24.08 5.37 -16.51
N ASN A 8 -25.07 4.47 -16.45
CA ASN A 8 -26.26 4.62 -15.63
C ASN A 8 -26.24 3.74 -14.36
N ASP A 9 -25.10 3.14 -14.04
CA ASP A 9 -24.99 2.27 -12.86
C ASP A 9 -25.08 3.06 -11.56
N GLN A 10 -25.77 2.50 -10.58
CA GLN A 10 -25.82 3.06 -9.24
C GLN A 10 -24.51 2.73 -8.50
N LEU A 11 -23.57 3.65 -8.54
CA LEU A 11 -22.26 3.51 -7.87
C LEU A 11 -22.38 3.38 -6.34
N ASP A 12 -23.50 3.82 -5.78
CA ASP A 12 -23.77 3.80 -4.34
C ASP A 12 -24.27 2.44 -3.83
N ALA A 13 -24.52 1.47 -4.72
CA ALA A 13 -25.03 0.15 -4.33
C ALA A 13 -24.01 -0.66 -3.50
N VAL A 14 -22.71 -0.36 -3.63
CA VAL A 14 -21.64 -1.08 -2.91
C VAL A 14 -21.39 -0.44 -1.54
N GLN A 15 -21.87 -1.10 -0.48
CA GLN A 15 -21.74 -0.64 0.90
C GLN A 15 -20.83 -1.57 1.74
N ALA A 16 -19.53 -1.55 1.46
CA ALA A 16 -18.54 -2.42 2.14
C ALA A 16 -18.50 -2.26 3.68
N PHE A 17 -18.93 -1.11 4.20
CA PHE A 17 -18.97 -0.79 5.64
C PHE A 17 -20.38 -0.86 6.24
N SER A 18 -21.32 -1.53 5.55
CA SER A 18 -22.75 -1.56 5.86
C SER A 18 -23.40 -0.16 5.83
N THR A 19 -24.70 -0.10 6.10
CA THR A 19 -25.52 1.12 6.12
C THR A 19 -26.47 1.14 7.31
N GLY A 20 -27.01 2.30 7.66
CA GLY A 20 -27.93 2.50 8.78
C GLY A 20 -27.25 2.66 10.15
N PRO A 21 -28.00 2.52 11.27
CA PRO A 21 -27.53 2.82 12.62
C PRO A 21 -26.45 1.84 13.13
N ARG A 22 -26.23 0.72 12.43
CA ARG A 22 -25.21 -0.28 12.73
C ARG A 22 -24.11 -0.33 11.67
N ASN A 23 -23.86 0.80 11.00
CA ASN A 23 -22.72 0.93 10.09
C ASN A 23 -21.39 0.86 10.85
N CYS A 24 -20.29 0.61 10.13
CA CYS A 24 -18.98 0.53 10.75
C CYS A 24 -18.54 1.89 11.30
N ILE A 25 -18.44 2.03 12.62
CA ILE A 25 -17.87 3.21 13.29
C ILE A 25 -16.42 3.48 12.86
N GLY A 26 -15.69 2.43 12.48
CA GLY A 26 -14.31 2.48 12.00
C GLY A 26 -14.16 2.84 10.52
N LYS A 27 -15.24 3.15 9.78
CA LYS A 27 -15.19 3.45 8.33
C LYS A 27 -14.16 4.52 7.99
N ASN A 28 -14.16 5.63 8.73
CA ASN A 28 -13.25 6.74 8.45
C ASN A 28 -11.80 6.36 8.75
N LEU A 29 -11.54 5.67 9.87
CA LEU A 29 -10.21 5.20 10.24
C LEU A 29 -9.65 4.26 9.18
N ALA A 30 -10.42 3.24 8.79
CA ALA A 30 -10.02 2.29 7.77
C ALA A 30 -9.72 2.97 6.42
N GLN A 31 -10.53 3.95 6.01
CA GLN A 31 -10.30 4.71 4.78
C GLN A 31 -9.00 5.51 4.84
N HIS A 32 -8.68 6.14 5.98
CA HIS A 32 -7.43 6.87 6.14
C HIS A 32 -6.22 5.93 6.16
N GLU A 33 -6.29 4.82 6.89
CA GLU A 33 -5.20 3.83 6.94
C GLU A 33 -4.91 3.23 5.57
N MET A 34 -5.94 2.79 4.83
CA MET A 34 -5.76 2.23 3.49
C MET A 34 -5.09 3.23 2.53
N ARG A 35 -5.51 4.50 2.57
CA ARG A 35 -4.92 5.55 1.73
C ARG A 35 -3.47 5.83 2.10
N LEU A 36 -3.16 5.92 3.39
CA LEU A 36 -1.79 6.17 3.86
C LEU A 36 -0.85 5.03 3.51
N ILE A 37 -1.28 3.78 3.72
CA ILE A 37 -0.50 2.59 3.37
C ILE A 37 -0.25 2.57 1.86
N LEU A 38 -1.29 2.74 1.03
CA LEU A 38 -1.15 2.71 -0.42
C LEU A 38 -0.27 3.85 -0.95
N ALA A 39 -0.47 5.07 -0.46
CA ALA A 39 0.34 6.21 -0.87
C ALA A 39 1.82 6.02 -0.49
N THR A 40 2.09 5.52 0.71
CA THR A 40 3.47 5.27 1.17
C THR A 40 4.13 4.17 0.34
N LEU A 41 3.40 3.09 0.03
CA LEU A 41 3.92 2.01 -0.81
C LEU A 41 4.25 2.50 -2.22
N LEU A 42 3.32 3.20 -2.87
CA LEU A 42 3.51 3.68 -4.24
C LEU A 42 4.55 4.80 -4.37
N LEU A 43 4.77 5.57 -3.29
CA LEU A 43 5.76 6.65 -3.31
C LEU A 43 7.20 6.13 -3.20
N HIS A 44 7.42 5.07 -2.42
CA HIS A 44 8.77 4.58 -2.13
C HIS A 44 9.13 3.32 -2.92
N PHE A 45 8.15 2.61 -3.50
CA PHE A 45 8.39 1.33 -4.16
C PHE A 45 7.69 1.20 -5.50
N ASP A 46 8.42 0.67 -6.48
CA ASP A 46 7.86 0.04 -7.66
C ASP A 46 7.41 -1.38 -7.28
N VAL A 47 6.11 -1.66 -7.47
CA VAL A 47 5.47 -2.91 -7.06
C VAL A 47 5.18 -3.76 -8.29
N GLU A 48 5.81 -4.94 -8.36
CA GLU A 48 5.58 -5.94 -9.41
C GLU A 48 4.91 -7.19 -8.81
N LEU A 49 3.90 -7.74 -9.50
CA LEU A 49 3.22 -8.97 -9.08
C LEU A 49 4.03 -10.20 -9.52
N CYS A 50 4.24 -11.16 -8.61
CA CYS A 50 4.92 -12.41 -8.96
C CYS A 50 3.96 -13.36 -9.71
N GLU A 51 4.47 -14.05 -10.74
CA GLU A 51 3.72 -14.99 -11.59
C GLU A 51 3.05 -16.13 -10.79
N GLU A 52 3.64 -16.51 -9.66
CA GLU A 52 3.13 -17.53 -8.73
C GLU A 52 1.78 -17.17 -8.09
N THR A 53 1.33 -15.92 -8.26
CA THR A 53 0.10 -15.40 -7.63
C THR A 53 -1.14 -15.45 -8.54
N PHE A 54 -1.10 -16.26 -9.60
CA PHE A 54 -2.24 -16.47 -10.50
C PHE A 54 -3.48 -16.93 -9.71
N ASP A 55 -4.65 -16.35 -10.00
CA ASP A 55 -5.94 -16.60 -9.31
C ASP A 55 -6.02 -16.25 -7.81
N TRP A 56 -5.31 -15.21 -7.39
CA TRP A 56 -5.40 -14.71 -6.01
C TRP A 56 -6.82 -14.23 -5.61
N SER A 57 -7.62 -13.75 -6.56
CA SER A 57 -8.98 -13.24 -6.31
C SER A 57 -9.99 -14.33 -5.96
N ASP A 58 -9.75 -15.59 -6.36
CA ASP A 58 -10.62 -16.71 -6.02
C ASP A 58 -10.35 -17.17 -4.58
N GLN A 59 -11.16 -16.70 -3.63
CA GLN A 59 -10.98 -17.00 -2.21
C GLN A 59 -12.30 -17.45 -1.59
N VAL A 60 -12.24 -18.52 -0.79
CA VAL A 60 -13.40 -18.95 -0.02
C VAL A 60 -13.68 -17.91 1.07
N ALA A 61 -14.91 -17.40 1.08
CA ALA A 61 -15.40 -16.44 2.05
C ALA A 61 -16.53 -17.05 2.88
N TYR A 62 -16.35 -17.10 4.20
CA TYR A 62 -17.41 -17.47 5.15
C TYR A 62 -17.94 -16.21 5.82
N LEU A 63 -17.26 -15.76 6.88
CA LEU A 63 -17.48 -14.45 7.53
C LEU A 63 -16.49 -13.39 7.04
N ASN A 64 -15.29 -13.82 6.65
CA ASN A 64 -14.23 -13.02 6.04
C ASN A 64 -13.57 -13.85 4.93
N PHE A 65 -12.89 -13.18 4.01
CA PHE A 65 -12.01 -13.83 3.04
C PHE A 65 -10.82 -14.48 3.75
N ILE A 66 -10.60 -15.77 3.50
CA ILE A 66 -9.36 -16.46 3.87
C ILE A 66 -8.29 -16.02 2.87
N LYS A 67 -7.45 -15.07 3.31
CA LYS A 67 -6.44 -14.45 2.44
C LYS A 67 -5.39 -15.47 2.01
N LYS A 68 -5.35 -15.75 0.70
CA LYS A 68 -4.20 -16.40 0.06
C LYS A 68 -2.97 -15.48 0.16
N PRO A 69 -1.74 -16.01 0.17
CA PRO A 69 -0.54 -15.17 0.10
C PRO A 69 -0.51 -14.39 -1.22
N LEU A 70 -0.26 -13.08 -1.14
CA LEU A 70 -0.09 -12.20 -2.31
C LEU A 70 1.41 -11.90 -2.45
N MET A 71 2.11 -12.62 -3.31
CA MET A 71 3.55 -12.45 -3.48
C MET A 71 3.83 -11.30 -4.43
N VAL A 72 4.56 -10.30 -3.94
CA VAL A 72 4.94 -9.10 -4.69
C VAL A 72 6.43 -8.85 -4.55
N LYS A 73 7.03 -8.35 -5.62
CA LYS A 73 8.39 -7.86 -5.63
C LYS A 73 8.36 -6.34 -5.46
N LEU A 74 9.07 -5.86 -4.44
CA LEU A 74 9.17 -4.44 -4.12
C LEU A 74 10.57 -3.96 -4.50
N THR A 75 10.63 -2.94 -5.34
CA THR A 75 11.89 -2.31 -5.76
C THR A 75 11.88 -0.87 -5.26
N PRO A 76 12.83 -0.43 -4.41
CA PRO A 76 12.81 0.93 -3.91
C PRO A 76 13.03 1.92 -5.06
N VAL A 77 12.13 2.90 -5.17
CA VAL A 77 12.30 4.05 -6.07
C VAL A 77 13.31 4.96 -5.40
N ARG A 78 14.47 5.18 -6.03
CA ARG A 78 15.50 6.09 -5.51
C ARG A 78 14.85 7.45 -5.25
N GLU A 79 14.98 7.97 -4.02
CA GLU A 79 14.51 9.32 -3.75
C GLU A 79 15.12 10.31 -4.77
N ILE A 80 14.28 11.21 -5.27
CA ILE A 80 14.69 12.46 -5.93
C ILE A 80 15.32 13.33 -4.83
N GLY A 81 16.53 12.94 -4.44
CA GLY A 81 17.32 13.52 -3.37
C GLY A 81 18.80 13.63 -3.74
N CYS A 82 19.16 13.39 -5.01
CA CYS A 82 20.39 13.98 -5.53
C CYS A 82 20.13 15.48 -5.63
N CYS A 83 20.64 16.20 -4.65
CA CYS A 83 20.60 17.65 -4.54
C CYS A 83 21.02 18.26 -5.89
N ILE A 84 20.14 19.06 -6.46
CA ILE A 84 20.46 19.97 -7.55
C ILE A 84 21.55 20.92 -7.01
N SER A 85 22.82 20.55 -7.17
CA SER A 85 23.99 21.39 -7.50
C SER A 85 25.34 21.09 -6.82
N THR A 86 25.49 20.21 -5.80
CA THR A 86 26.81 20.08 -5.11
C THR A 86 27.36 18.68 -4.85
N CYS A 87 26.74 17.59 -5.29
CA CYS A 87 27.33 16.26 -5.12
C CYS A 87 28.27 15.92 -6.27
N SER A 88 29.54 16.24 -6.11
CA SER A 88 30.59 15.97 -7.11
C SER A 88 31.06 14.51 -7.18
N ASN A 89 30.57 13.60 -6.33
CA ASN A 89 30.90 12.18 -6.37
C ASN A 89 29.69 11.33 -5.94
N LEU A 90 29.36 10.31 -6.75
CA LEU A 90 28.19 9.43 -6.57
C LEU A 90 28.32 8.46 -5.38
N ASP A 91 29.47 8.41 -4.69
CA ASP A 91 29.77 7.37 -3.69
C ASP A 91 29.56 7.80 -2.23
N THR A 92 29.23 9.07 -1.96
CA THR A 92 28.96 9.56 -0.59
C THR A 92 27.50 9.92 -0.33
N CYS A 93 26.61 9.71 -1.31
CA CYS A 93 25.19 9.84 -1.05
C CYS A 93 24.79 8.65 -0.16
N PRO A 94 24.25 8.87 1.06
CA PRO A 94 23.84 7.77 1.92
C PRO A 94 22.77 6.99 1.17
N THR A 95 23.15 5.84 0.62
CA THR A 95 22.22 4.93 -0.02
C THR A 95 21.25 4.45 1.06
N GLU A 96 19.96 4.68 0.85
CA GLU A 96 18.85 4.36 1.76
C GLU A 96 18.72 2.88 2.16
N SER A 97 19.65 2.00 1.74
CA SER A 97 19.67 0.60 2.14
C SER A 97 19.80 0.39 3.66
N ASN A 98 20.28 1.39 4.40
CA ASN A 98 20.39 1.31 5.87
C ASN A 98 19.22 1.97 6.63
N LEU A 99 18.34 2.75 5.98
CA LEU A 99 17.30 3.51 6.70
C LEU A 99 16.11 2.65 7.13
N MET A 100 15.71 1.62 6.38
CA MET A 100 14.61 0.75 6.80
C MET A 100 15.01 -0.26 7.89
N GLU A 101 16.25 -0.76 7.88
CA GLU A 101 16.76 -1.52 9.02
C GLU A 101 16.90 -0.64 10.27
N GLU A 102 17.35 0.61 10.13
CA GLU A 102 17.50 1.53 11.27
C GLU A 102 16.16 2.03 11.82
N VAL A 103 15.11 2.21 11.00
CA VAL A 103 13.77 2.58 11.50
C VAL A 103 13.10 1.41 12.24
N VAL A 104 13.29 0.17 11.78
CA VAL A 104 12.80 -1.03 12.49
C VAL A 104 13.59 -1.24 13.80
N LYS A 105 14.92 -1.06 13.79
CA LYS A 105 15.77 -1.17 15.00
C LYS A 105 15.56 -0.02 16.00
N SER A 106 15.36 1.22 15.55
CA SER A 106 15.16 2.39 16.44
C SER A 106 13.79 2.41 17.13
N ARG A 107 12.76 1.79 16.53
CA ARG A 107 11.45 1.59 17.18
C ARG A 107 11.46 0.50 18.25
N SER A 108 12.38 -0.47 18.18
CA SER A 108 12.56 -1.50 19.24
C SER A 108 13.23 -0.92 20.50
N SER A 109 14.05 0.12 20.35
CA SER A 109 14.74 0.80 21.46
C SER A 109 13.85 1.80 22.22
N ARG A 110 12.79 2.33 21.58
CA ARG A 110 11.87 3.32 22.17
C ARG A 110 10.66 2.75 22.91
N ARG A 111 10.55 1.42 23.04
CA ARG A 111 9.66 0.73 23.98
C ARG A 111 10.48 0.26 25.20
N ARG A 112 10.93 1.21 26.00
CA ARG A 112 11.24 1.06 27.42
C ARG A 112 10.75 2.30 28.14
#